data_AF-A0A8J3JQY6-F1
#
_entry.id   AF-A0A8J3JQY6-F1
#
_cell.length_a   1.000
_cell.length_b   1.000
_cell.length_c   1.000
_cell.angle_alpha   90.00
_cell.angle_beta   90.00
_cell.angle_gamma   90.00
#
_symmetry.space_group_name_H-M   'P 1'
#
loop_
_entity.id
_entity.type
_entity.pdbx_description
1 polymer ?
#
loop_
_entity_poly.entity_id
_entity_poly.type
_entity_poly.pdbx_seq_one_letter_code
_entity_poly.pdbx_strand_id
1 'polypeptide(L)'
;MDIWSATARVAFVPVPGSRGKREWRWGGRDGSNSISDAEQLLCLMLPSTEIPQFRLDEPNSTDEDLLTVLRPFGGAIDIPQFLIGLVMEYLERYTAPDGTPIFSGGSYFSPLFPGEEPTAEQRALPVVESFAASIPLMLSSLGFIKVFSRSVTRPELRARLAKVEEAASRRLSAAMIGLLRSFSISVFPVDSEFATTLLRTVNQGNEPHRRVVEDLRVSLREVAAGLRDLTFGLTQVEQIEREDMLFECGWSWSVHSNATPVDFPVDLGQQVPGVALDAPYLYFTVVALDAIADLNNDRTRLLRLLDDEQLKIATALRLRWDLTQRYWSIVASFGTKRWPLQDIPWRTVDGVESDYFSLLVTSIAARNLSVRPNDLDLQRLGEILAELANRSRMTRRPLREDPALNLHSPGVAIEVEGATEFSPRLSWVAADFAPLLLKRAVMVAGLVDRIDLRGDAVNLADDLWDHVAQRRSVVDEEPGLWDDPSRVYPLQPGDPSPSWHHTVRVVESLVLAARLAYDQPLRSESLLDHAHSLLAEADHLYSQELLAGTSESGAPERKRLEAVRQRIRRAREIMPSRPGTAVSLLLLALADLDSLVASRDTTEVF
;
A
#
# COMPACT_ATOMS: atom_id res chain seq x y z
N MET A 1 12.94 -4.55 -11.23
CA MET A 1 13.96 -5.44 -11.82
C MET A 1 14.77 -6.16 -10.76
N ASP A 2 15.59 -5.46 -9.98
CA ASP A 2 16.47 -6.08 -8.97
C ASP A 2 15.76 -7.02 -7.99
N ILE A 3 14.57 -6.62 -7.52
CA ILE A 3 13.78 -7.44 -6.58
C ILE A 3 13.39 -8.77 -7.22
N TRP A 4 12.98 -8.79 -8.49
CA TRP A 4 12.63 -10.03 -9.19
C TRP A 4 13.86 -10.92 -9.43
N SER A 5 15.01 -10.31 -9.73
CA SER A 5 16.28 -11.04 -9.83
C SER A 5 16.62 -11.70 -8.49
N ALA A 6 16.55 -10.94 -7.39
CA ALA A 6 16.80 -11.44 -6.05
C ALA A 6 15.78 -12.50 -5.62
N THR A 7 14.49 -12.32 -5.91
CA THR A 7 13.45 -13.34 -5.67
C THR A 7 13.74 -14.62 -6.44
N ALA A 8 14.09 -14.55 -7.73
CA ALA A 8 14.44 -15.73 -8.51
C ALA A 8 15.69 -16.44 -7.95
N ARG A 9 16.71 -15.70 -7.50
CA ARG A 9 17.91 -16.27 -6.87
C ARG A 9 17.59 -16.97 -5.55
N VAL A 10 16.81 -16.34 -4.69
CA VAL A 10 16.55 -16.82 -3.32
C VAL A 10 15.49 -17.92 -3.27
N ALA A 11 14.48 -17.85 -4.13
CA ALA A 11 13.34 -18.76 -4.11
C ALA A 11 13.46 -19.91 -5.12
N PHE A 12 14.15 -19.74 -6.25
CA PHE A 12 14.23 -20.79 -7.28
C PHE A 12 15.60 -21.48 -7.23
N VAL A 13 15.76 -22.47 -6.38
CA VAL A 13 17.06 -23.04 -6.03
C VAL A 13 17.33 -24.36 -6.77
N PRO A 14 18.60 -24.74 -7.03
CA PRO A 14 18.93 -26.05 -7.60
C PRO A 14 18.47 -27.20 -6.69
N VAL A 15 17.86 -28.23 -7.27
CA VAL A 15 17.46 -29.44 -6.53
C VAL A 15 18.71 -30.29 -6.28
N PRO A 16 19.07 -30.59 -5.01
CA PRO A 16 20.25 -31.39 -4.69
C PRO A 16 20.25 -32.74 -5.41
N GLY A 17 21.38 -33.11 -6.02
CA GLY A 17 21.53 -34.39 -6.72
C GLY A 17 20.88 -34.46 -8.12
N SER A 18 20.28 -33.37 -8.59
CA SER A 18 19.74 -33.26 -9.96
C SER A 18 20.64 -32.39 -10.85
N ARG A 19 20.83 -32.77 -12.11
CA ARG A 19 21.59 -31.95 -13.06
C ARG A 19 20.65 -30.97 -13.74
N GLY A 20 20.72 -29.69 -13.34
CA GLY A 20 20.02 -28.58 -14.00
C GLY A 20 18.54 -28.43 -13.65
N LYS A 21 17.98 -29.23 -12.72
CA LYS A 21 16.62 -29.00 -12.21
C LYS A 21 16.67 -27.99 -11.06
N ARG A 22 15.78 -27.01 -11.11
CA ARG A 22 15.55 -26.03 -10.05
C ARG A 22 14.11 -26.17 -9.58
N GLU A 23 13.87 -25.89 -8.31
CA GLU A 23 12.53 -25.90 -7.71
C GLU A 23 12.29 -24.63 -6.92
N TRP A 24 11.00 -24.31 -6.78
CA TRP A 24 10.59 -23.19 -5.94
C TRP A 24 10.63 -23.60 -4.47
N ARG A 25 11.30 -22.78 -3.67
CA ARG A 25 11.41 -22.93 -2.22
C ARG A 25 10.49 -21.92 -1.55
N TRP A 26 9.49 -22.45 -0.87
CA TRP A 26 8.55 -21.70 -0.04
C TRP A 26 9.17 -21.29 1.29
N GLY A 27 8.62 -20.23 1.87
CA GLY A 27 9.06 -19.67 3.15
C GLY A 27 10.34 -18.83 3.07
N GLY A 28 10.68 -18.24 4.22
CA GLY A 28 11.88 -17.41 4.41
C GLY A 28 12.41 -17.57 5.82
N ARG A 29 12.85 -16.46 6.42
CA ARG A 29 13.24 -16.39 7.85
C ARG A 29 12.18 -17.00 8.76
N ASP A 30 10.92 -16.68 8.50
CA ASP A 30 9.80 -17.11 9.32
C ASP A 30 9.27 -18.49 8.89
N GLY A 31 9.93 -19.20 7.98
CA GLY A 31 9.45 -20.48 7.45
C GLY A 31 8.25 -20.34 6.51
N SER A 32 7.67 -21.48 6.09
CA SER A 32 6.54 -21.52 5.15
C SER A 32 5.22 -21.59 5.91
N ASN A 33 4.34 -20.63 5.62
CA ASN A 33 2.96 -20.56 6.11
C ASN A 33 2.08 -19.80 5.11
N SER A 34 0.76 -19.80 5.33
CA SER A 34 -0.22 -19.22 4.39
C SER A 34 0.00 -17.74 4.10
N ILE A 35 0.63 -17.01 5.01
CA ILE A 35 0.93 -15.58 4.90
C ILE A 35 2.25 -15.39 4.18
N SER A 36 3.35 -15.96 4.71
CA SER A 36 4.69 -15.79 4.15
C SER A 36 4.77 -16.23 2.69
N ASP A 37 4.09 -17.32 2.32
CA ASP A 37 4.09 -17.80 0.95
C ASP A 37 3.23 -16.90 0.03
N ALA A 38 2.18 -16.26 0.57
CA ALA A 38 1.41 -15.26 -0.17
C ALA A 38 2.22 -13.98 -0.41
N GLU A 39 2.92 -13.49 0.62
CA GLU A 39 3.82 -12.34 0.55
C GLU A 39 4.95 -12.57 -0.47
N GLN A 40 5.49 -13.79 -0.50
CA GLN A 40 6.47 -14.22 -1.48
C GLN A 40 5.92 -14.14 -2.92
N LEU A 41 4.71 -14.64 -3.16
CA LEU A 41 4.06 -14.55 -4.48
C LEU A 41 3.71 -13.11 -4.86
N LEU A 42 3.26 -12.29 -3.91
CA LEU A 42 2.96 -10.88 -4.12
C LEU A 42 4.17 -10.08 -4.61
N CYS A 43 5.39 -10.47 -4.22
CA CYS A 43 6.61 -9.85 -4.74
C CYS A 43 6.75 -9.96 -6.28
N LEU A 44 6.12 -10.97 -6.90
CA LEU A 44 6.08 -11.17 -8.35
C LEU A 44 4.74 -10.69 -8.96
N MET A 45 3.63 -11.09 -8.33
CA MET A 45 2.29 -10.88 -8.85
C MET A 45 1.86 -9.41 -8.77
N LEU A 46 2.16 -8.70 -7.67
CA LEU A 46 1.68 -7.34 -7.49
C LEU A 46 2.29 -6.36 -8.53
N PRO A 47 3.63 -6.30 -8.75
CA PRO A 47 4.17 -5.38 -9.74
C PRO A 47 3.75 -5.75 -11.16
N SER A 48 3.60 -7.04 -11.47
CA SER A 48 3.22 -7.49 -12.82
C SER A 48 1.77 -7.16 -13.18
N THR A 49 0.90 -6.93 -12.19
CA THR A 49 -0.48 -6.49 -12.42
C THR A 49 -0.67 -4.98 -12.29
N GLU A 50 0.12 -4.32 -11.44
CA GLU A 50 -0.08 -2.90 -11.11
C GLU A 50 0.77 -1.93 -11.92
N ILE A 51 1.89 -2.37 -12.50
CA ILE A 51 2.80 -1.52 -13.28
C ILE A 51 2.74 -1.94 -14.75
N PRO A 52 2.22 -1.10 -15.67
CA PRO A 52 2.09 -1.44 -17.09
C PRO A 52 3.38 -1.92 -17.77
N GLN A 53 4.53 -1.37 -17.37
CA GLN A 53 5.84 -1.70 -17.91
C GLN A 53 6.35 -3.06 -17.43
N PHE A 54 5.80 -3.62 -16.35
CA PHE A 54 6.21 -4.90 -15.76
C PHE A 54 5.24 -6.04 -16.06
N ARG A 55 4.37 -5.87 -17.05
CA ARG A 55 3.34 -6.86 -17.38
C ARG A 55 3.95 -8.17 -17.87
N LEU A 56 3.55 -9.27 -17.22
CA LEU A 56 3.95 -10.64 -17.56
C LEU A 56 2.76 -11.48 -18.05
N ASP A 57 1.56 -10.91 -18.06
CA ASP A 57 0.30 -11.53 -18.50
C ASP A 57 0.12 -11.50 -20.04
N GLU A 58 0.98 -10.76 -20.76
CA GLU A 58 1.00 -10.68 -22.21
C GLU A 58 2.38 -11.07 -22.77
N PRO A 59 2.60 -12.35 -23.11
CA PRO A 59 3.90 -12.86 -23.57
C PRO A 59 4.50 -12.13 -24.77
N ASN A 60 3.67 -11.60 -25.66
CA ASN A 60 4.11 -10.96 -26.90
C ASN A 60 4.55 -9.49 -26.72
N SER A 61 4.27 -8.88 -25.56
CA SER A 61 4.58 -7.48 -25.24
C SER A 61 5.51 -7.35 -24.04
N THR A 62 6.04 -8.46 -23.52
CA THR A 62 6.99 -8.46 -22.40
C THR A 62 8.33 -7.85 -22.82
N ASP A 63 8.82 -6.89 -22.05
CA ASP A 63 10.07 -6.19 -22.27
C ASP A 63 11.30 -7.13 -22.19
N GLU A 64 12.32 -6.91 -23.04
CA GLU A 64 13.53 -7.74 -23.11
C GLU A 64 14.33 -7.75 -21.79
N ASP A 65 14.32 -6.63 -21.06
CA ASP A 65 14.99 -6.54 -19.76
C ASP A 65 14.29 -7.46 -18.74
N LEU A 66 12.94 -7.54 -18.78
CA LEU A 66 12.16 -8.44 -17.91
C LEU A 66 12.46 -9.90 -18.23
N LEU A 67 12.54 -10.26 -19.51
CA LEU A 67 12.89 -11.60 -19.94
C LEU A 67 14.31 -11.98 -19.52
N THR A 68 15.24 -11.02 -19.51
CA THR A 68 16.60 -11.24 -19.04
C THR A 68 16.63 -11.54 -17.54
N VAL A 69 15.93 -10.75 -16.74
CA VAL A 69 15.83 -10.93 -15.28
C VAL A 69 15.12 -12.23 -14.90
N LEU A 70 14.02 -12.56 -15.60
CA LEU A 70 13.17 -13.72 -15.31
C LEU A 70 13.55 -14.97 -16.11
N ARG A 71 14.68 -14.93 -16.84
CA ARG A 71 15.22 -16.07 -17.58
C ARG A 71 15.30 -17.37 -16.76
N PRO A 72 15.57 -17.36 -15.43
CA PRO A 72 15.49 -18.56 -14.62
C PRO A 72 14.14 -19.28 -14.70
N PHE A 73 13.03 -18.57 -14.89
CA PHE A 73 11.68 -19.13 -14.99
C PHE A 73 11.31 -19.58 -16.42
N GLY A 74 12.14 -19.26 -17.42
CA GLY A 74 11.96 -19.65 -18.82
C GLY A 74 11.82 -18.45 -19.76
N GLY A 75 11.26 -18.68 -20.95
CA GLY A 75 11.00 -17.63 -21.94
C GLY A 75 9.67 -16.90 -21.71
N ALA A 76 9.33 -15.98 -22.60
CA ALA A 76 8.12 -15.14 -22.50
C ALA A 76 6.80 -15.94 -22.34
N ILE A 77 6.73 -17.15 -22.92
CA ILE A 77 5.56 -18.03 -22.82
C ILE A 77 5.59 -18.90 -21.55
N ASP A 78 6.77 -19.20 -21.04
CA ASP A 78 6.96 -20.09 -19.88
C ASP A 78 6.72 -19.35 -18.56
N ILE A 79 7.16 -18.08 -18.48
CA ILE A 79 7.03 -17.24 -17.28
C ILE A 79 5.58 -17.16 -16.77
N PRO A 80 4.57 -16.78 -17.58
CA PRO A 80 3.18 -16.77 -17.11
C PRO A 80 2.69 -18.15 -16.63
N GLN A 81 3.06 -19.22 -17.34
CA GLN A 81 2.68 -20.59 -16.96
C GLN A 81 3.32 -21.04 -15.65
N PHE A 82 4.57 -20.63 -15.42
CA PHE A 82 5.30 -20.87 -14.18
C PHE A 82 4.62 -20.15 -13.01
N LEU A 83 4.31 -18.86 -13.15
CA LEU A 83 3.62 -18.08 -12.11
C LEU A 83 2.25 -18.67 -11.76
N ILE A 84 1.46 -19.03 -12.77
CA ILE A 84 0.16 -19.71 -12.56
C ILE A 84 0.35 -21.06 -11.86
N GLY A 85 1.44 -21.76 -12.16
CA GLY A 85 1.81 -22.99 -11.47
C GLY A 85 2.09 -22.78 -9.98
N LEU A 86 2.82 -21.73 -9.63
CA LEU A 86 3.08 -21.38 -8.23
C LEU A 86 1.81 -20.97 -7.49
N VAL A 87 0.92 -20.21 -8.15
CA VAL A 87 -0.39 -19.85 -7.56
C VAL A 87 -1.23 -21.11 -7.31
N MET A 88 -1.25 -22.05 -8.25
CA MET A 88 -1.94 -23.35 -8.06
C MET A 88 -1.36 -24.11 -6.87
N GLU A 89 -0.03 -24.23 -6.79
CA GLU A 89 0.65 -24.93 -5.70
C GLU A 89 0.36 -24.29 -4.34
N TYR A 90 0.36 -22.95 -4.27
CA TYR A 90 -0.06 -22.21 -3.08
C TYR A 90 -1.52 -22.52 -2.67
N LEU A 91 -2.44 -22.49 -3.63
CA LEU A 91 -3.86 -22.77 -3.37
C LEU A 91 -4.06 -24.21 -2.87
N GLU A 92 -3.37 -25.18 -3.47
CA GLU A 92 -3.41 -26.59 -3.05
C GLU A 92 -2.81 -26.78 -1.65
N ARG A 93 -1.67 -26.14 -1.35
CA ARG A 93 -0.99 -26.22 -0.06
C ARG A 93 -1.82 -25.65 1.10
N TYR A 94 -2.60 -24.60 0.82
CA TYR A 94 -3.41 -23.89 1.82
C TYR A 94 -4.91 -24.11 1.62
N THR A 95 -5.28 -25.33 1.23
CA THR A 95 -6.66 -25.81 1.20
C THR A 95 -6.73 -27.14 1.95
N ALA A 96 -7.67 -27.26 2.89
CA ALA A 96 -7.90 -28.49 3.63
C ALA A 96 -8.52 -29.58 2.74
N PRO A 97 -8.48 -30.87 3.15
CA PRO A 97 -9.00 -31.98 2.34
C PRO A 97 -10.50 -31.88 1.99
N ASP A 98 -11.27 -31.13 2.79
CA ASP A 98 -12.68 -30.83 2.57
C ASP A 98 -12.92 -29.64 1.61
N GLY A 99 -11.84 -29.05 1.08
CA GLY A 99 -11.88 -27.87 0.22
C GLY A 99 -11.94 -26.54 0.97
N THR A 100 -11.89 -26.52 2.30
CA THR A 100 -11.89 -25.28 3.09
C THR A 100 -10.55 -24.56 2.94
N PRO A 101 -10.49 -23.29 2.48
CA PRO A 101 -9.24 -22.54 2.45
C PRO A 101 -8.68 -22.31 3.86
N ILE A 102 -7.37 -22.49 4.04
CA ILE A 102 -6.66 -22.35 5.31
C ILE A 102 -6.07 -20.94 5.39
N PHE A 103 -6.26 -20.27 6.53
CA PHE A 103 -5.81 -18.90 6.80
C PHE A 103 -4.95 -18.79 8.06
N SER A 104 -4.17 -19.82 8.36
CA SER A 104 -3.40 -19.93 9.59
C SER A 104 -2.35 -18.82 9.74
N GLY A 105 -2.15 -18.34 10.97
CA GLY A 105 -1.06 -17.41 11.32
C GLY A 105 0.31 -18.07 11.36
N GLY A 106 0.37 -19.38 11.60
CA GLY A 106 1.59 -20.17 11.49
C GLY A 106 2.69 -19.68 12.45
N SER A 107 3.88 -19.51 11.88
CA SER A 107 5.10 -19.08 12.58
C SER A 107 5.14 -17.60 12.95
N TYR A 108 4.17 -16.78 12.50
CA TYR A 108 4.07 -15.39 12.95
C TYR A 108 3.55 -15.27 14.38
N PHE A 109 2.85 -16.30 14.89
CA PHE A 109 2.54 -16.37 16.31
C PHE A 109 3.81 -16.66 17.11
N SER A 110 4.12 -15.75 18.03
CA SER A 110 5.22 -15.86 18.97
C SER A 110 4.67 -16.04 20.39
N PRO A 111 5.38 -16.74 21.29
CA PRO A 111 5.00 -16.78 22.69
C PRO A 111 5.13 -15.37 23.29
N LEU A 112 4.23 -14.99 24.19
CA LEU A 112 4.34 -13.71 24.89
C LEU A 112 5.56 -13.69 25.83
N PHE A 113 5.88 -14.84 26.44
CA PHE A 113 6.99 -15.00 27.36
C PHE A 113 8.13 -15.85 26.74
N PRO A 114 9.40 -15.43 26.89
CA PRO A 114 10.53 -16.21 26.41
C PRO A 114 10.59 -17.61 27.01
N GLY A 115 10.88 -18.63 26.18
CA GLY A 115 11.05 -20.02 26.62
C GLY A 115 9.81 -20.90 26.48
N GLU A 116 8.67 -20.34 26.08
CA GLU A 116 7.47 -21.09 25.69
C GLU A 116 7.43 -21.29 24.17
N GLU A 117 6.60 -22.23 23.69
CA GLU A 117 6.34 -22.40 22.25
C GLU A 117 4.85 -22.50 21.96
N PRO A 118 4.33 -21.75 20.97
CA PRO A 118 2.95 -21.91 20.52
C PRO A 118 2.66 -23.34 20.06
N THR A 119 1.54 -23.88 20.49
CA THR A 119 1.09 -25.23 20.11
C THR A 119 0.73 -25.30 18.62
N ALA A 120 0.64 -26.51 18.07
CA ALA A 120 0.21 -26.70 16.68
C ALA A 120 -1.21 -26.15 16.41
N GLU A 121 -2.11 -26.28 17.38
CA GLU A 121 -3.47 -25.73 17.30
C GLU A 121 -3.47 -24.19 17.28
N GLN A 122 -2.64 -23.57 18.14
CA GLN A 122 -2.46 -22.12 18.15
C GLN A 122 -1.89 -21.59 16.83
N ARG A 123 -0.89 -22.28 16.27
CA ARG A 123 -0.33 -21.93 14.96
C ARG A 123 -1.34 -22.10 13.82
N ALA A 124 -2.31 -22.99 13.96
CA ALA A 124 -3.35 -23.23 12.97
C ALA A 124 -4.49 -22.20 13.01
N LEU A 125 -4.55 -21.34 14.05
CA LEU A 125 -5.60 -20.35 14.19
C LEU A 125 -5.62 -19.38 12.99
N PRO A 126 -6.81 -19.07 12.46
CA PRO A 126 -6.93 -18.06 11.42
C PRO A 126 -6.55 -16.69 11.98
N VAL A 127 -6.05 -15.79 11.14
CA VAL A 127 -5.68 -14.42 11.54
C VAL A 127 -6.05 -13.43 10.43
N VAL A 128 -6.39 -12.19 10.82
CA VAL A 128 -6.75 -11.12 9.89
C VAL A 128 -5.66 -10.85 8.86
N GLU A 129 -4.38 -10.93 9.21
CA GLU A 129 -3.27 -10.79 8.26
C GLU A 129 -3.38 -11.80 7.10
N SER A 130 -3.79 -13.04 7.36
CA SER A 130 -3.90 -14.07 6.34
C SER A 130 -5.09 -13.86 5.41
N PHE A 131 -6.23 -13.42 5.95
CA PHE A 131 -7.36 -12.99 5.13
C PHE A 131 -6.96 -11.78 4.26
N ALA A 132 -6.31 -10.78 4.87
CA ALA A 132 -5.91 -9.55 4.22
C ALA A 132 -4.87 -9.78 3.11
N ALA A 133 -3.82 -10.58 3.35
CA ALA A 133 -2.81 -10.92 2.35
C ALA A 133 -3.38 -11.73 1.17
N SER A 134 -4.44 -12.51 1.41
CA SER A 134 -5.10 -13.29 0.36
C SER A 134 -5.84 -12.41 -0.64
N ILE A 135 -6.41 -11.28 -0.23
CA ILE A 135 -7.17 -10.39 -1.14
C ILE A 135 -6.32 -9.88 -2.31
N PRO A 136 -5.20 -9.14 -2.11
CA PRO A 136 -4.42 -8.64 -3.22
C PRO A 136 -3.82 -9.78 -4.04
N LEU A 137 -3.42 -10.90 -3.43
CA LEU A 137 -2.87 -12.04 -4.17
C LEU A 137 -3.91 -12.66 -5.10
N MET A 138 -5.13 -12.88 -4.62
CA MET A 138 -6.21 -13.45 -5.44
C MET A 138 -6.66 -12.46 -6.53
N LEU A 139 -6.77 -11.17 -6.22
CA LEU A 139 -7.09 -10.15 -7.23
C LEU A 139 -6.01 -10.04 -8.32
N SER A 140 -4.74 -10.02 -7.95
CA SER A 140 -3.63 -10.08 -8.91
C SER A 140 -3.68 -11.36 -9.75
N SER A 141 -3.93 -12.52 -9.13
CA SER A 141 -4.02 -13.80 -9.82
C SER A 141 -5.18 -13.86 -10.82
N LEU A 142 -6.38 -13.45 -10.40
CA LEU A 142 -7.58 -13.39 -11.27
C LEU A 142 -7.38 -12.40 -12.41
N GLY A 143 -6.83 -11.22 -12.13
CA GLY A 143 -6.50 -10.22 -13.14
C GLY A 143 -5.49 -10.73 -14.16
N PHE A 144 -4.45 -11.43 -13.69
CA PHE A 144 -3.43 -12.05 -14.52
C PHE A 144 -4.01 -13.12 -15.44
N ILE A 145 -4.80 -14.06 -14.88
CA ILE A 145 -5.45 -15.14 -15.64
C ILE A 145 -6.41 -14.57 -16.69
N LYS A 146 -7.20 -13.56 -16.35
CA LYS A 146 -8.18 -12.93 -17.24
C LYS A 146 -7.55 -12.31 -18.49
N VAL A 147 -6.34 -11.76 -18.37
CA VAL A 147 -5.61 -11.25 -19.52
C VAL A 147 -4.90 -12.38 -20.24
N PHE A 148 -4.11 -13.19 -19.52
CA PHE A 148 -3.28 -14.23 -20.13
C PHE A 148 -4.10 -15.25 -20.92
N SER A 149 -5.27 -15.63 -20.42
CA SER A 149 -6.21 -16.55 -21.09
C SER A 149 -6.62 -16.13 -22.51
N ARG A 150 -6.60 -14.82 -22.84
CA ARG A 150 -6.90 -14.30 -24.18
C ARG A 150 -5.87 -14.74 -25.22
N SER A 151 -4.63 -14.93 -24.79
CA SER A 151 -3.52 -15.38 -25.64
C SER A 151 -3.40 -16.91 -25.72
N VAL A 152 -4.06 -17.64 -24.82
CA VAL A 152 -3.94 -19.11 -24.73
C VAL A 152 -4.94 -19.78 -25.67
N THR A 153 -4.43 -20.63 -26.57
CA THR A 153 -5.23 -21.46 -27.47
C THR A 153 -5.28 -22.94 -27.08
N ARG A 154 -4.26 -23.43 -26.36
CA ARG A 154 -4.13 -24.85 -25.98
C ARG A 154 -5.21 -25.26 -24.96
N PRO A 155 -6.04 -26.30 -25.24
CA PRO A 155 -7.14 -26.70 -24.36
C PRO A 155 -6.72 -27.09 -22.93
N GLU A 156 -5.61 -27.83 -22.80
CA GLU A 156 -5.08 -28.26 -21.50
C GLU A 156 -4.69 -27.07 -20.61
N LEU A 157 -4.03 -26.06 -21.19
CA LEU A 157 -3.64 -24.87 -20.46
C LEU A 157 -4.87 -24.04 -20.08
N ARG A 158 -5.89 -23.94 -20.95
CA ARG A 158 -7.17 -23.30 -20.59
C ARG A 158 -7.87 -24.00 -19.44
N ALA A 159 -7.90 -25.33 -19.42
CA ALA A 159 -8.48 -26.10 -18.33
C ALA A 159 -7.71 -25.87 -17.02
N ARG A 160 -6.38 -25.76 -17.07
CA ARG A 160 -5.57 -25.40 -15.91
C ARG A 160 -5.89 -23.99 -15.41
N LEU A 161 -5.99 -23.01 -16.30
CA LEU A 161 -6.35 -21.63 -15.94
C LEU A 161 -7.71 -21.56 -15.25
N ALA A 162 -8.71 -22.26 -15.79
CA ALA A 162 -10.05 -22.29 -15.20
C ALA A 162 -10.05 -22.87 -13.78
N LYS A 163 -9.25 -23.92 -13.52
CA LYS A 163 -9.11 -24.49 -12.17
C LYS A 163 -8.47 -23.50 -11.19
N VAL A 164 -7.43 -22.79 -11.61
CA VAL A 164 -6.76 -21.78 -10.78
C VAL A 164 -7.72 -20.61 -10.51
N GLU A 165 -8.47 -20.17 -11.52
CA GLU A 165 -9.48 -19.12 -11.40
C GLU A 165 -10.57 -19.49 -10.40
N GLU A 166 -11.11 -20.71 -10.46
CA GLU A 166 -12.12 -21.22 -9.52
C GLU A 166 -11.58 -21.27 -8.09
N ALA A 167 -10.40 -21.87 -7.89
CA ALA A 167 -9.78 -21.98 -6.57
C ALA A 167 -9.40 -20.60 -5.99
N ALA A 168 -8.92 -19.68 -6.82
CA ALA A 168 -8.61 -18.31 -6.42
C ALA A 168 -9.87 -17.53 -6.03
N SER A 169 -10.95 -17.67 -6.81
CA SER A 169 -12.24 -17.05 -6.50
C SER A 169 -12.82 -17.59 -5.17
N ARG A 170 -12.75 -18.91 -4.94
CA ARG A 170 -13.16 -19.54 -3.68
C ARG A 170 -12.39 -18.99 -2.49
N ARG A 171 -11.06 -18.91 -2.59
CA ARG A 171 -10.21 -18.35 -1.52
C ARG A 171 -10.49 -16.87 -1.29
N LEU A 172 -10.72 -16.08 -2.34
CA LEU A 172 -11.10 -14.67 -2.24
C LEU A 172 -12.41 -14.50 -1.46
N SER A 173 -13.45 -15.26 -1.80
CA SER A 173 -14.73 -15.25 -1.08
C SER A 173 -14.55 -15.60 0.39
N ALA A 174 -13.79 -16.66 0.70
CA ALA A 174 -13.52 -17.07 2.07
C ALA A 174 -12.74 -16.02 2.87
N ALA A 175 -11.76 -15.34 2.26
CA ALA A 175 -11.01 -14.25 2.87
C ALA A 175 -11.90 -13.05 3.19
N MET A 176 -12.77 -12.66 2.25
CA MET A 176 -13.73 -11.56 2.44
C MET A 176 -14.72 -11.86 3.58
N ILE A 177 -15.21 -13.10 3.69
CA ILE A 177 -16.05 -13.53 4.82
C ILE A 177 -15.26 -13.52 6.13
N GLY A 178 -14.00 -13.98 6.12
CA GLY A 178 -13.11 -13.92 7.28
C GLY A 178 -12.96 -12.49 7.81
N LEU A 179 -12.72 -11.52 6.93
CA LEU A 179 -12.68 -10.10 7.30
C LEU A 179 -14.03 -9.57 7.80
N LEU A 180 -15.15 -9.99 7.20
CA LEU A 180 -16.48 -9.56 7.64
C LEU A 180 -16.76 -10.04 9.07
N ARG A 181 -16.38 -11.28 9.38
CA ARG A 181 -16.54 -11.93 10.69
C ARG A 181 -15.47 -11.54 11.72
N SER A 182 -14.48 -10.75 11.33
CA SER A 182 -13.43 -10.23 12.23
C SER A 182 -13.65 -8.76 12.59
N PHE A 183 -14.66 -8.10 12.00
CA PHE A 183 -15.03 -6.74 12.34
C PHE A 183 -15.67 -6.67 13.72
N SER A 184 -15.19 -5.76 14.57
CA SER A 184 -15.63 -5.63 15.96
C SER A 184 -15.91 -4.18 16.32
N ILE A 185 -16.85 -4.01 17.25
CA ILE A 185 -17.20 -2.73 17.87
C ILE A 185 -17.14 -2.95 19.38
N SER A 186 -16.20 -2.27 20.04
CA SER A 186 -16.12 -2.27 21.50
C SER A 186 -16.88 -1.07 22.04
N VAL A 187 -17.89 -1.31 22.88
CA VAL A 187 -18.72 -0.27 23.49
C VAL A 187 -18.47 -0.26 25.00
N PHE A 188 -18.13 0.89 25.57
CA PHE A 188 -17.72 1.00 26.97
C PHE A 188 -18.30 2.26 27.66
N PRO A 189 -18.62 2.18 28.97
CA PRO A 189 -19.12 3.32 29.73
C PRO A 189 -18.13 4.50 29.79
N VAL A 190 -18.65 5.73 29.87
CA VAL A 190 -17.83 6.96 29.95
C VAL A 190 -16.93 7.03 31.19
N ASP A 191 -17.24 6.29 32.25
CA ASP A 191 -16.49 6.19 33.50
C ASP A 191 -15.50 5.01 33.53
N SER A 192 -15.41 4.25 32.45
CA SER A 192 -14.44 3.15 32.31
C SER A 192 -13.00 3.65 32.12
N GLU A 193 -12.04 2.75 32.37
CA GLU A 193 -10.62 3.01 32.10
C GLU A 193 -10.35 3.25 30.60
N PHE A 194 -11.02 2.49 29.71
CA PHE A 194 -10.96 2.68 28.27
C PHE A 194 -11.43 4.07 27.84
N ALA A 195 -12.57 4.54 28.36
CA ALA A 195 -13.07 5.89 28.10
C ALA A 195 -12.11 6.97 28.63
N THR A 196 -11.58 6.78 29.84
CA THR A 196 -10.62 7.72 30.43
C THR A 196 -9.37 7.86 29.56
N THR A 197 -8.85 6.74 29.03
CA THR A 197 -7.70 6.75 28.13
C THR A 197 -8.02 7.43 26.80
N LEU A 198 -9.14 7.08 26.15
CA LEU A 198 -9.58 7.72 24.90
C LEU A 198 -9.74 9.23 25.06
N LEU A 199 -10.44 9.66 26.11
CA LEU A 199 -10.73 11.08 26.37
C LEU A 199 -9.45 11.86 26.67
N ARG A 200 -8.47 11.26 27.35
CA ARG A 200 -7.15 11.84 27.55
C ARG A 200 -6.39 11.98 26.24
N THR A 201 -6.44 10.98 25.36
CA THR A 201 -5.80 11.02 24.03
C THR A 201 -6.39 12.15 23.18
N VAL A 202 -7.72 12.31 23.14
CA VAL A 202 -8.35 13.34 22.31
C VAL A 202 -8.29 14.74 22.90
N ASN A 203 -8.18 14.89 24.23
CA ASN A 203 -8.22 16.19 24.92
C ASN A 203 -6.88 16.95 24.88
N GLN A 204 -6.43 17.33 23.69
CA GLN A 204 -5.20 18.11 23.49
C GLN A 204 -5.32 19.57 23.97
N GLY A 205 -6.53 20.05 24.24
CA GLY A 205 -6.81 21.40 24.72
C GLY A 205 -6.91 21.56 26.24
N ASN A 206 -6.84 20.46 26.99
CA ASN A 206 -7.12 20.41 28.43
C ASN A 206 -8.49 21.03 28.79
N GLU A 207 -9.50 20.78 27.95
CA GLU A 207 -10.88 21.21 28.15
C GLU A 207 -11.56 20.38 29.27
N PRO A 208 -12.64 20.89 29.89
CA PRO A 208 -13.39 20.14 30.88
C PRO A 208 -13.91 18.80 30.34
N HIS A 209 -13.72 17.72 31.10
CA HIS A 209 -14.02 16.34 30.67
C HIS A 209 -15.43 16.19 30.07
N ARG A 210 -16.45 16.75 30.72
CA ARG A 210 -17.85 16.70 30.25
C ARG A 210 -18.01 17.30 28.85
N ARG A 211 -17.33 18.42 28.58
CA ARG A 211 -17.39 19.08 27.26
C ARG A 211 -16.75 18.23 26.18
N VAL A 212 -15.60 17.60 26.49
CA VAL A 212 -14.91 16.70 25.56
C VAL A 212 -15.79 15.50 25.19
N VAL A 213 -16.48 14.91 26.19
CA VAL A 213 -17.43 13.81 25.95
C VAL A 213 -18.58 14.28 25.05
N GLU A 214 -19.22 15.40 25.37
CA GLU A 214 -20.33 15.95 24.57
C GLU A 214 -19.89 16.24 23.13
N ASP A 215 -18.76 16.92 22.93
CA ASP A 215 -18.23 17.29 21.61
C ASP A 215 -17.82 16.05 20.80
N LEU A 216 -17.11 15.08 21.42
CA LEU A 216 -16.70 13.84 20.75
C LEU A 216 -17.91 13.02 20.30
N ARG A 217 -18.94 12.90 21.14
CA ARG A 217 -20.19 12.22 20.78
C ARG A 217 -20.90 12.90 19.63
N VAL A 218 -20.94 14.24 19.62
CA VAL A 218 -21.53 15.01 18.51
C VAL A 218 -20.79 14.69 17.22
N SER A 219 -19.45 14.68 17.23
CA SER A 219 -18.64 14.34 16.06
C SER A 219 -18.84 12.90 15.60
N LEU A 220 -18.99 11.94 16.52
CA LEU A 220 -19.15 10.52 16.23
C LEU A 220 -20.59 10.09 15.90
N ARG A 221 -21.57 10.99 15.98
CA ARG A 221 -23.00 10.64 15.82
C ARG A 221 -23.31 9.96 14.48
N GLU A 222 -22.76 10.46 13.37
CA GLU A 222 -22.98 9.85 12.04
C GLU A 222 -22.37 8.46 11.94
N VAL A 223 -21.21 8.25 12.57
CA VAL A 223 -20.54 6.94 12.61
C VAL A 223 -21.38 5.97 13.45
N ALA A 224 -21.84 6.40 14.62
CA ALA A 224 -22.71 5.61 15.48
C ALA A 224 -23.99 5.14 14.77
N ALA A 225 -24.68 6.06 14.08
CA ALA A 225 -25.87 5.74 13.30
C ALA A 225 -25.56 4.75 12.16
N GLY A 226 -24.46 4.96 11.42
CA GLY A 226 -24.06 4.06 10.34
C GLY A 226 -23.64 2.66 10.81
N LEU A 227 -22.97 2.55 11.96
CA LEU A 227 -22.67 1.28 12.60
C LEU A 227 -23.94 0.55 13.05
N ARG A 228 -25.00 1.31 13.36
CA ARG A 228 -26.29 0.77 13.77
C ARG A 228 -27.00 -0.03 12.69
N ASP A 229 -26.90 0.46 11.47
CA ASP A 229 -27.61 -0.10 10.33
C ASP A 229 -26.85 -1.27 9.66
N LEU A 230 -25.76 -1.74 10.28
CA LEU A 230 -25.00 -2.88 9.79
C LEU A 230 -25.77 -4.20 9.97
N THR A 231 -26.03 -4.87 8.84
CA THR A 231 -26.91 -6.05 8.74
C THR A 231 -26.29 -7.40 9.13
N PHE A 232 -25.00 -7.46 9.50
CA PHE A 232 -24.29 -8.74 9.74
C PHE A 232 -23.48 -8.73 11.05
N GLY A 233 -23.73 -9.73 11.91
CA GLY A 233 -22.75 -10.22 12.90
C GLY A 233 -22.49 -9.39 14.16
N LEU A 234 -23.36 -8.43 14.51
CA LEU A 234 -23.14 -7.56 15.67
C LEU A 234 -24.23 -7.74 16.73
N THR A 235 -23.82 -7.91 17.99
CA THR A 235 -24.72 -8.17 19.13
C THR A 235 -24.91 -6.97 20.08
N GLN A 236 -24.15 -5.88 19.93
CA GLN A 236 -24.12 -4.75 20.88
C GLN A 236 -24.55 -3.38 20.31
N VAL A 237 -25.23 -3.42 19.16
CA VAL A 237 -25.46 -2.25 18.32
C VAL A 237 -26.41 -1.22 18.94
N GLU A 238 -27.35 -1.66 19.79
CA GLU A 238 -28.33 -0.79 20.45
C GLU A 238 -27.73 0.12 21.53
N GLN A 239 -26.54 -0.21 22.05
CA GLN A 239 -25.91 0.54 23.14
C GLN A 239 -25.08 1.74 22.67
N ILE A 240 -24.73 1.79 21.37
CA ILE A 240 -23.80 2.78 20.79
C ILE A 240 -24.34 4.21 20.91
N GLU A 241 -25.66 4.41 20.80
CA GLU A 241 -26.28 5.75 20.84
C GLU A 241 -26.55 6.26 22.27
N ARG A 242 -26.42 5.41 23.30
CA ARG A 242 -26.72 5.78 24.68
C ARG A 242 -25.81 6.91 25.19
N GLU A 243 -26.37 7.85 25.96
CA GLU A 243 -25.69 9.05 26.47
C GLU A 243 -24.49 8.78 27.40
N ASP A 244 -24.43 7.59 28.00
CA ASP A 244 -23.43 7.16 28.95
C ASP A 244 -22.35 6.24 28.37
N MET A 245 -22.38 6.00 27.05
CA MET A 245 -21.46 5.08 26.36
C MET A 245 -20.56 5.80 25.34
N LEU A 246 -19.32 5.31 25.20
CA LEU A 246 -18.42 5.57 24.09
C LEU A 246 -18.14 4.25 23.37
N PHE A 247 -17.50 4.32 22.20
CA PHE A 247 -17.18 3.13 21.43
C PHE A 247 -15.90 3.30 20.62
N GLU A 248 -15.33 2.18 20.20
CA GLU A 248 -14.27 2.06 19.20
C GLU A 248 -14.65 0.98 18.19
N CYS A 249 -14.28 1.17 16.91
CA CYS A 249 -14.56 0.18 15.87
C CYS A 249 -13.33 -0.12 15.00
N GLY A 250 -13.28 -1.34 14.48
CA GLY A 250 -12.18 -1.83 13.67
C GLY A 250 -12.23 -3.34 13.49
N TRP A 251 -11.07 -3.97 13.36
CA TRP A 251 -10.93 -5.41 13.21
C TRP A 251 -10.20 -6.00 14.41
N SER A 252 -10.72 -7.12 14.92
CA SER A 252 -10.01 -7.96 15.88
C SER A 252 -8.83 -8.66 15.19
N TRP A 253 -7.99 -9.37 15.94
CA TRP A 253 -6.85 -10.10 15.37
C TRP A 253 -7.27 -11.34 14.58
N SER A 254 -8.45 -11.91 14.87
CA SER A 254 -9.07 -13.02 14.14
C SER A 254 -10.59 -12.88 14.16
N VAL A 255 -11.29 -13.91 13.68
CA VAL A 255 -12.74 -14.05 13.84
C VAL A 255 -13.07 -14.00 15.33
N HIS A 256 -13.89 -13.04 15.74
CA HIS A 256 -14.25 -12.87 17.15
C HIS A 256 -15.27 -13.92 17.58
N SER A 257 -15.25 -14.28 18.86
CA SER A 257 -16.07 -15.37 19.42
C SER A 257 -17.58 -15.22 19.22
N ASN A 258 -18.08 -14.00 19.10
CA ASN A 258 -19.50 -13.70 18.86
C ASN A 258 -19.89 -13.67 17.37
N ALA A 259 -18.95 -13.92 16.45
CA ALA A 259 -19.20 -13.79 15.02
C ALA A 259 -20.15 -14.87 14.48
N THR A 260 -21.28 -14.45 13.94
CA THR A 260 -22.23 -15.35 13.29
C THR A 260 -21.70 -15.87 11.94
N PRO A 261 -22.04 -17.10 11.53
CA PRO A 261 -21.80 -17.56 10.17
C PRO A 261 -22.49 -16.66 9.15
N VAL A 262 -21.85 -16.47 8.00
CA VAL A 262 -22.39 -15.69 6.87
C VAL A 262 -23.02 -16.64 5.87
N ASP A 263 -24.28 -16.42 5.52
CA ASP A 263 -24.94 -17.19 4.46
C ASP A 263 -24.34 -16.83 3.09
N PHE A 264 -23.79 -17.82 2.39
CA PHE A 264 -23.15 -17.65 1.10
C PHE A 264 -23.54 -18.80 0.16
N PRO A 265 -24.00 -18.55 -1.08
CA PRO A 265 -24.54 -19.61 -1.94
C PRO A 265 -23.53 -20.68 -2.37
N VAL A 266 -22.24 -20.33 -2.39
CA VAL A 266 -21.16 -21.25 -2.74
C VAL A 266 -20.65 -21.92 -1.47
N ASP A 267 -20.52 -23.24 -1.50
CA ASP A 267 -19.87 -23.97 -0.41
C ASP A 267 -18.38 -23.64 -0.35
N LEU A 268 -18.01 -22.83 0.64
CA LEU A 268 -16.62 -22.45 0.93
C LEU A 268 -15.97 -23.37 1.98
N GLY A 269 -16.69 -24.37 2.47
CA GLY A 269 -16.30 -25.21 3.59
C GLY A 269 -16.77 -24.66 4.94
N GLN A 270 -16.26 -25.23 6.04
CA GLN A 270 -16.75 -24.95 7.38
C GLN A 270 -16.34 -23.57 7.89
N GLN A 271 -17.32 -22.73 8.23
CA GLN A 271 -17.08 -21.47 8.96
C GLN A 271 -16.91 -21.75 10.47
N VAL A 272 -15.67 -21.95 10.90
CA VAL A 272 -15.32 -22.24 12.30
C VAL A 272 -15.75 -21.08 13.24
N PRO A 273 -16.21 -21.36 14.47
CA PRO A 273 -16.42 -20.33 15.49
C PRO A 273 -15.16 -19.50 15.74
N GLY A 274 -15.36 -18.21 16.06
CA GLY A 274 -14.25 -17.33 16.37
C GLY A 274 -13.59 -17.64 17.72
N VAL A 275 -12.32 -17.28 17.83
CA VAL A 275 -11.54 -17.45 19.06
C VAL A 275 -11.08 -16.12 19.65
N ALA A 276 -11.10 -15.04 18.85
CA ALA A 276 -10.60 -13.75 19.28
C ALA A 276 -11.59 -13.05 20.22
N LEU A 277 -11.05 -12.16 21.06
CA LEU A 277 -11.84 -11.19 21.79
C LEU A 277 -12.63 -10.31 20.81
N ASP A 278 -13.84 -9.94 21.21
CA ASP A 278 -14.69 -8.99 20.48
C ASP A 278 -14.23 -7.56 20.80
N ALA A 279 -13.02 -7.23 20.37
CA ALA A 279 -12.43 -5.91 20.48
C ALA A 279 -11.58 -5.60 19.24
N PRO A 280 -11.53 -4.33 18.79
CA PRO A 280 -10.67 -3.92 17.69
C PRO A 280 -9.21 -3.82 18.14
N TYR A 281 -8.30 -4.21 17.23
CA TYR A 281 -6.86 -4.06 17.39
C TYR A 281 -6.35 -3.14 16.28
N LEU A 282 -5.60 -2.10 16.65
CA LEU A 282 -5.18 -1.05 15.71
C LEU A 282 -4.38 -1.59 14.52
N TYR A 283 -3.44 -2.52 14.76
CA TYR A 283 -2.66 -3.16 13.69
C TYR A 283 -3.54 -3.89 12.69
N PHE A 284 -4.37 -4.83 13.15
CA PHE A 284 -5.24 -5.63 12.29
C PHE A 284 -6.31 -4.78 11.61
N THR A 285 -6.72 -3.68 12.25
CA THR A 285 -7.59 -2.67 11.64
C THR A 285 -6.92 -2.04 10.43
N VAL A 286 -5.68 -1.55 10.54
CA VAL A 286 -4.96 -0.96 9.39
C VAL A 286 -4.72 -1.98 8.29
N VAL A 287 -4.35 -3.21 8.64
CA VAL A 287 -4.16 -4.32 7.69
C VAL A 287 -5.45 -4.60 6.90
N ALA A 288 -6.59 -4.71 7.59
CA ALA A 288 -7.88 -4.91 6.95
C ALA A 288 -8.28 -3.72 6.06
N LEU A 289 -8.04 -2.49 6.53
CA LEU A 289 -8.30 -1.28 5.75
C LEU A 289 -7.47 -1.22 4.45
N ASP A 290 -6.20 -1.62 4.51
CA ASP A 290 -5.32 -1.70 3.34
C ASP A 290 -5.86 -2.74 2.34
N ALA A 291 -6.21 -3.95 2.78
CA ALA A 291 -6.71 -5.01 1.89
C ALA A 291 -8.10 -4.73 1.29
N ILE A 292 -9.03 -4.17 2.06
CA ILE A 292 -10.38 -3.82 1.55
C ILE A 292 -10.31 -2.69 0.50
N ALA A 293 -9.29 -1.83 0.55
CA ALA A 293 -9.08 -0.83 -0.48
C ALA A 293 -8.83 -1.46 -1.87
N ASP A 294 -8.17 -2.61 -1.93
CA ASP A 294 -7.87 -3.30 -3.20
C ASP A 294 -9.11 -3.89 -3.88
N LEU A 295 -10.12 -4.30 -3.09
CA LEU A 295 -11.42 -4.74 -3.62
C LEU A 295 -12.14 -3.62 -4.39
N ASN A 296 -11.85 -2.36 -4.06
CA ASN A 296 -12.55 -1.18 -4.58
C ASN A 296 -11.73 -0.42 -5.64
N ASN A 297 -10.52 -0.87 -5.95
CA ASN A 297 -9.66 -0.16 -6.89
C ASN A 297 -10.22 -0.21 -8.34
N ASP A 298 -9.79 0.74 -9.17
CA ASP A 298 -10.30 0.89 -10.54
C ASP A 298 -10.02 -0.34 -11.40
N ARG A 299 -8.87 -0.99 -11.21
CA ARG A 299 -8.51 -2.20 -11.95
C ARG A 299 -9.48 -3.34 -11.69
N THR A 300 -9.78 -3.65 -10.43
CA THR A 300 -10.73 -4.68 -10.00
C THR A 300 -12.11 -4.44 -10.62
N ARG A 301 -12.55 -3.18 -10.66
CA ARG A 301 -13.82 -2.77 -11.27
C ARG A 301 -13.81 -2.88 -12.80
N LEU A 302 -12.78 -2.34 -13.46
CA LEU A 302 -12.63 -2.34 -14.92
C LEU A 302 -12.52 -3.77 -15.46
N LEU A 303 -11.76 -4.62 -14.79
CA LEU A 303 -11.60 -6.01 -15.16
C LEU A 303 -12.77 -6.88 -14.70
N ARG A 304 -13.73 -6.38 -13.90
CA ARG A 304 -14.83 -7.18 -13.34
C ARG A 304 -14.31 -8.50 -12.73
N LEU A 305 -13.42 -8.38 -11.75
CA LEU A 305 -12.79 -9.54 -11.11
C LEU A 305 -13.68 -10.19 -10.05
N LEU A 306 -14.68 -9.47 -9.56
CA LEU A 306 -15.63 -9.95 -8.57
C LEU A 306 -16.92 -10.43 -9.25
N ASP A 307 -17.43 -11.57 -8.81
CA ASP A 307 -18.78 -12.04 -9.15
C ASP A 307 -19.88 -11.30 -8.36
N ASP A 308 -21.14 -11.56 -8.69
CA ASP A 308 -22.29 -10.88 -8.10
C ASP A 308 -22.42 -11.11 -6.58
N GLU A 309 -22.04 -12.29 -6.08
CA GLU A 309 -22.10 -12.60 -4.64
C GLU A 309 -20.92 -11.97 -3.89
N GLN A 310 -19.73 -11.98 -4.48
CA GLN A 310 -18.56 -11.27 -3.98
C GLN A 310 -18.80 -9.76 -3.94
N LEU A 311 -19.49 -9.17 -4.92
CA LEU A 311 -19.85 -7.75 -4.92
C LEU A 311 -20.75 -7.37 -3.74
N LYS A 312 -21.65 -8.25 -3.29
CA LYS A 312 -22.47 -8.02 -2.08
C LYS A 312 -21.60 -7.96 -0.82
N ILE A 313 -20.67 -8.91 -0.66
CA ILE A 313 -19.74 -8.91 0.48
C ILE A 313 -18.80 -7.70 0.41
N ALA A 314 -18.26 -7.38 -0.77
CA ALA A 314 -17.39 -6.22 -0.96
C ALA A 314 -18.10 -4.92 -0.57
N THR A 315 -19.39 -4.79 -0.90
CA THR A 315 -20.21 -3.64 -0.48
C THR A 315 -20.37 -3.57 1.04
N ALA A 316 -20.61 -4.71 1.70
CA ALA A 316 -20.71 -4.79 3.16
C ALA A 316 -19.38 -4.48 3.88
N LEU A 317 -18.25 -4.92 3.32
CA LEU A 317 -16.90 -4.58 3.79
C LEU A 317 -16.59 -3.10 3.56
N ARG A 318 -16.97 -2.54 2.40
CA ARG A 318 -16.77 -1.11 2.10
C ARG A 318 -17.49 -0.22 3.10
N LEU A 319 -18.72 -0.56 3.48
CA LEU A 319 -19.45 0.21 4.48
C LEU A 319 -18.72 0.22 5.84
N ARG A 320 -18.22 -0.93 6.30
CA ARG A 320 -17.42 -1.03 7.53
C ARG A 320 -16.11 -0.25 7.43
N TRP A 321 -15.46 -0.33 6.27
CA TRP A 321 -14.24 0.40 5.96
C TRP A 321 -14.48 1.91 6.04
N ASP A 322 -15.55 2.42 5.41
CA ASP A 322 -15.91 3.85 5.43
C ASP A 322 -16.17 4.35 6.86
N LEU A 323 -16.94 3.59 7.65
CA LEU A 323 -17.27 3.94 9.03
C LEU A 323 -16.04 3.93 9.93
N THR A 324 -15.17 2.92 9.78
CA THR A 324 -13.93 2.81 10.54
C THR A 324 -12.98 3.96 10.21
N GLN A 325 -12.80 4.30 8.93
CA GLN A 325 -11.96 5.44 8.56
C GLN A 325 -12.49 6.76 9.11
N ARG A 326 -13.81 6.97 9.08
CA ARG A 326 -14.43 8.17 9.66
C ARG A 326 -14.20 8.23 11.17
N TYR A 327 -14.43 7.13 11.89
CA TYR A 327 -14.18 7.04 13.33
C TYR A 327 -12.74 7.46 13.65
N TRP A 328 -11.77 6.76 13.07
CA TRP A 328 -10.35 6.98 13.36
C TRP A 328 -9.86 8.35 12.89
N SER A 329 -10.39 8.86 11.77
CA SER A 329 -10.06 10.21 11.35
C SER A 329 -10.58 11.26 12.33
N ILE A 330 -11.81 11.12 12.84
CA ILE A 330 -12.37 12.04 13.83
C ILE A 330 -11.52 12.01 15.10
N VAL A 331 -11.15 10.83 15.59
CA VAL A 331 -10.33 10.67 16.79
C VAL A 331 -8.92 11.22 16.59
N ALA A 332 -8.29 10.95 15.44
CA ALA A 332 -6.93 11.40 15.13
C ALA A 332 -6.81 12.91 14.96
N SER A 333 -7.84 13.58 14.44
CA SER A 333 -7.86 15.02 14.18
C SER A 333 -8.76 15.83 15.12
N PHE A 334 -9.21 15.21 16.22
CA PHE A 334 -10.16 15.83 17.15
C PHE A 334 -9.65 17.17 17.70
N GLY A 335 -10.53 18.17 17.78
CA GLY A 335 -10.20 19.52 18.27
C GLY A 335 -9.70 20.48 17.19
N THR A 336 -9.48 21.74 17.57
CA THR A 336 -9.24 22.84 16.60
C THR A 336 -7.80 23.34 16.53
N LYS A 337 -6.99 23.11 17.56
CA LYS A 337 -5.61 23.67 17.65
C LYS A 337 -4.53 22.65 17.29
N ARG A 338 -4.46 21.56 18.06
CA ARG A 338 -3.48 20.48 17.92
C ARG A 338 -4.24 19.17 17.81
N TRP A 339 -3.86 18.36 16.83
CA TRP A 339 -4.45 17.04 16.65
C TRP A 339 -3.88 16.05 17.66
N PRO A 340 -4.70 15.11 18.19
CA PRO A 340 -4.23 13.98 18.97
C PRO A 340 -3.09 13.23 18.28
N LEU A 341 -3.13 13.10 16.95
CA LEU A 341 -2.07 12.43 16.19
C LEU A 341 -0.72 13.13 16.24
N GLN A 342 -0.68 14.44 16.55
CA GLN A 342 0.58 15.19 16.74
C GLN A 342 1.21 14.93 18.12
N ASP A 343 0.55 14.18 19.00
CA ASP A 343 1.08 13.78 20.30
C ASP A 343 1.62 12.35 20.21
N ILE A 344 2.92 12.24 19.96
CA ILE A 344 3.64 10.98 19.70
C ILE A 344 4.38 10.56 20.99
N PRO A 345 4.25 9.30 21.47
CA PRO A 345 3.58 8.16 20.83
C PRO A 345 2.06 8.12 20.99
N TRP A 346 1.38 7.48 20.05
CA TRP A 346 -0.06 7.21 20.15
C TRP A 346 -0.33 6.19 21.25
N ARG A 347 -1.40 6.44 22.02
CA ARG A 347 -1.90 5.56 23.08
C ARG A 347 -3.23 4.93 22.66
N THR A 348 -3.27 3.60 22.59
CA THR A 348 -4.51 2.82 22.37
C THR A 348 -5.38 2.84 23.63
N VAL A 349 -6.67 2.51 23.50
CA VAL A 349 -7.64 2.63 24.62
C VAL A 349 -7.32 1.72 25.80
N ASP A 350 -6.63 0.60 25.54
CA ASP A 350 -6.08 -0.36 26.52
C ASP A 350 -4.82 0.17 27.24
N GLY A 351 -4.34 1.36 26.89
CA GLY A 351 -3.23 2.05 27.57
C GLY A 351 -1.85 1.78 26.97
N VAL A 352 -1.72 0.94 25.94
CA VAL A 352 -0.43 0.66 25.31
C VAL A 352 0.01 1.85 24.44
N GLU A 353 1.31 2.20 24.51
CA GLU A 353 1.89 3.32 23.76
C GLU A 353 3.00 2.85 22.82
N SER A 354 2.98 3.31 21.58
CA SER A 354 4.05 3.04 20.63
C SER A 354 4.11 4.05 19.48
N ASP A 355 5.33 4.41 19.07
CA ASP A 355 5.56 5.18 17.83
C ASP A 355 5.02 4.41 16.61
N TYR A 356 4.98 3.07 16.65
CA TYR A 356 4.36 2.24 15.61
C TYR A 356 2.86 2.51 15.51
N PHE A 357 2.17 2.72 16.64
CA PHE A 357 0.74 3.04 16.64
C PHE A 357 0.48 4.44 16.07
N SER A 358 1.36 5.41 16.33
CA SER A 358 1.30 6.71 15.64
C SER A 358 1.40 6.53 14.13
N LEU A 359 2.35 5.72 13.66
CA LEU A 359 2.49 5.41 12.23
C LEU A 359 1.22 4.76 11.65
N LEU A 360 0.62 3.80 12.36
CA LEU A 360 -0.64 3.17 11.95
C LEU A 360 -1.77 4.19 11.81
N VAL A 361 -1.94 5.09 12.77
CA VAL A 361 -3.01 6.11 12.72
C VAL A 361 -2.78 7.15 11.61
N THR A 362 -1.53 7.50 11.29
CA THR A 362 -1.25 8.39 10.13
C THR A 362 -1.82 7.83 8.83
N SER A 363 -1.80 6.51 8.65
CA SER A 363 -2.32 5.87 7.44
C SER A 363 -3.84 6.05 7.30
N ILE A 364 -4.56 6.01 8.42
CA ILE A 364 -6.02 6.16 8.43
C ILE A 364 -6.39 7.63 8.22
N ALA A 365 -5.67 8.56 8.86
CA ALA A 365 -5.87 9.99 8.69
C ALA A 365 -5.60 10.47 7.25
N ALA A 366 -4.49 10.02 6.64
CA ALA A 366 -4.13 10.38 5.27
C ALA A 366 -5.18 9.93 4.24
N ARG A 367 -5.79 8.76 4.43
CA ARG A 367 -6.82 8.23 3.53
C ARG A 367 -8.08 9.11 3.51
N ASN A 368 -8.50 9.66 4.63
CA ASN A 368 -9.64 10.60 4.65
C ASN A 368 -9.32 11.90 3.88
N LEU A 369 -8.07 12.39 3.98
CA LEU A 369 -7.64 13.57 3.23
C LEU A 369 -7.58 13.32 1.71
N SER A 370 -7.50 12.08 1.25
CA SER A 370 -7.56 11.81 -0.21
C SER A 370 -8.92 12.17 -0.84
N VAL A 371 -10.00 12.17 -0.04
CA VAL A 371 -11.35 12.54 -0.50
C VAL A 371 -11.56 14.06 -0.46
N ARG A 372 -10.91 14.74 0.49
CA ARG A 372 -10.96 16.19 0.68
C ARG A 372 -9.59 16.72 1.09
N PRO A 373 -8.68 16.92 0.12
CA PRO A 373 -7.33 17.36 0.43
C PRO A 373 -7.36 18.78 1.02
N ASN A 374 -6.58 18.97 2.08
CA ASN A 374 -6.31 20.25 2.69
C ASN A 374 -4.80 20.35 2.92
N ASP A 375 -4.15 21.31 2.28
CA ASP A 375 -2.69 21.45 2.32
C ASP A 375 -2.14 21.59 3.74
N LEU A 376 -2.86 22.28 4.63
CA LEU A 376 -2.43 22.45 6.03
C LEU A 376 -2.42 21.10 6.77
N ASP A 377 -3.41 20.26 6.48
CA ASP A 377 -3.56 18.95 7.10
C ASP A 377 -2.54 17.95 6.54
N LEU A 378 -2.28 18.02 5.23
CA LEU A 378 -1.22 17.24 4.58
C LEU A 378 0.18 17.66 5.06
N GLN A 379 0.42 18.96 5.25
CA GLN A 379 1.66 19.46 5.84
C GLN A 379 1.86 18.88 7.25
N ARG A 380 0.83 18.92 8.10
CA ARG A 380 0.89 18.33 9.46
C ARG A 380 1.23 16.84 9.41
N LEU A 381 0.63 16.09 8.48
CA LEU A 381 0.98 14.66 8.31
C LEU A 381 2.43 14.47 7.88
N GLY A 382 2.93 15.29 6.95
CA GLY A 382 4.35 15.28 6.56
C GLY A 382 5.29 15.52 7.74
N GLU A 383 4.97 16.51 8.58
CA GLU A 383 5.73 16.82 9.80
C GLU A 383 5.73 15.65 10.80
N ILE A 384 4.58 14.98 10.98
CA ILE A 384 4.45 13.80 11.85
C ILE A 384 5.30 12.63 11.31
N LEU A 385 5.28 12.37 10.00
CA LEU A 385 6.09 11.31 9.38
C LEU A 385 7.59 11.61 9.49
N ALA A 386 8.00 12.87 9.33
CA ALA A 386 9.38 13.30 9.52
C ALA A 386 9.84 13.12 10.98
N GLU A 387 8.98 13.43 11.95
CA GLU A 387 9.26 13.21 13.36
C GLU A 387 9.35 11.71 13.69
N LEU A 388 8.46 10.87 13.15
CA LEU A 388 8.56 9.41 13.29
C LEU A 388 9.85 8.85 12.68
N ALA A 389 10.29 9.37 11.52
CA ALA A 389 11.55 8.99 10.90
C ALA A 389 12.77 9.32 11.79
N ASN A 390 12.72 10.48 12.46
CA ASN A 390 13.75 10.92 13.40
C ASN A 390 13.77 10.04 14.66
N ARG A 391 12.60 9.86 15.29
CA ARG A 391 12.44 9.08 16.54
C ARG A 391 12.84 7.61 16.35
N SER A 392 12.53 7.03 15.20
CA SER A 392 12.92 5.67 14.81
C SER A 392 14.36 5.54 14.28
N ARG A 393 15.15 6.62 14.24
CA ARG A 393 16.55 6.60 13.76
C ARG A 393 16.70 6.14 12.31
N MET A 394 15.73 6.45 11.46
CA MET A 394 15.86 6.23 10.02
C MET A 394 16.60 7.40 9.34
N THR A 395 16.37 8.63 9.82
CA THR A 395 17.03 9.86 9.32
C THR A 395 18.10 10.40 10.27
N ARG A 396 18.36 9.70 11.38
CA ARG A 396 19.35 10.08 12.40
C ARG A 396 20.13 8.87 12.87
N ARG A 397 21.37 9.11 13.32
CA ARG A 397 22.21 8.09 13.95
C ARG A 397 21.58 7.61 15.27
N PRO A 398 21.58 6.30 15.57
CA PRO A 398 21.14 5.78 16.87
C PRO A 398 22.09 6.18 18.00
N LEU A 399 21.54 6.31 19.20
CA LEU A 399 22.30 6.42 20.44
C LEU A 399 22.88 5.06 20.87
N ARG A 400 23.74 5.06 21.89
CA ARG A 400 24.16 3.82 22.55
C ARG A 400 22.96 3.27 23.33
N GLU A 401 22.62 2.00 23.12
CA GLU A 401 21.47 1.33 23.76
C GLU A 401 20.14 2.08 23.50
N ASP A 402 19.96 2.54 22.26
CA ASP A 402 18.78 3.31 21.87
C ASP A 402 17.51 2.42 21.82
N PRO A 403 16.49 2.69 22.65
CA PRO A 403 15.26 1.89 22.67
C PRO A 403 14.48 1.98 21.35
N ALA A 404 14.70 3.00 20.53
CA ALA A 404 14.09 3.12 19.21
C ALA A 404 14.46 1.96 18.27
N LEU A 405 15.57 1.27 18.52
CA LEU A 405 15.97 0.11 17.73
C LEU A 405 15.01 -1.08 17.87
N ASN A 406 14.24 -1.15 18.96
CA ASN A 406 13.23 -2.19 19.15
C ASN A 406 12.12 -2.13 18.09
N LEU A 407 11.86 -0.97 17.47
CA LEU A 407 10.93 -0.83 16.34
C LEU A 407 11.39 -1.59 15.09
N HIS A 408 12.69 -1.86 14.98
CA HIS A 408 13.30 -2.50 13.82
C HIS A 408 13.66 -3.96 14.07
N SER A 409 14.09 -4.30 15.28
CA SER A 409 14.34 -5.68 15.71
C SER A 409 14.29 -5.76 17.24
N PRO A 410 13.46 -6.64 17.82
CA PRO A 410 12.61 -7.65 17.16
C PRO A 410 11.35 -7.09 16.49
N GLY A 411 11.00 -5.82 16.70
CA GLY A 411 9.73 -5.23 16.27
C GLY A 411 8.79 -4.98 17.46
N VAL A 412 7.54 -4.65 17.16
CA VAL A 412 6.50 -4.39 18.17
C VAL A 412 5.68 -5.66 18.40
N ALA A 413 5.73 -6.19 19.62
CA ALA A 413 4.89 -7.31 20.03
C ALA A 413 3.50 -6.81 20.41
N ILE A 414 2.47 -7.37 19.78
CA ILE A 414 1.07 -7.11 20.03
C ILE A 414 0.50 -8.35 20.68
N GLU A 415 0.02 -8.26 21.91
CA GLU A 415 -0.63 -9.40 22.55
C GLU A 415 -1.91 -9.77 21.79
N VAL A 416 -2.16 -11.05 21.55
CA VAL A 416 -3.39 -11.52 20.88
C VAL A 416 -4.23 -12.34 21.85
N GLU A 417 -5.24 -11.69 22.42
CA GLU A 417 -6.07 -12.29 23.47
C GLU A 417 -7.23 -13.11 22.88
N GLY A 418 -7.38 -14.33 23.39
CA GLY A 418 -8.53 -15.18 23.10
C GLY A 418 -9.72 -14.86 23.99
N ALA A 419 -10.94 -15.17 23.51
CA ALA A 419 -12.14 -15.16 24.36
C ALA A 419 -12.06 -16.20 25.50
N THR A 420 -11.24 -17.24 25.30
CA THR A 420 -10.78 -18.16 26.34
C THR A 420 -9.27 -18.03 26.46
N GLU A 421 -8.75 -18.11 27.68
CA GLU A 421 -7.32 -17.97 27.97
C GLU A 421 -6.50 -19.03 27.21
N PHE A 422 -5.54 -18.56 26.42
CA PHE A 422 -4.58 -19.40 25.72
C PHE A 422 -3.42 -19.77 26.66
N SER A 423 -2.96 -21.02 26.56
CA SER A 423 -1.73 -21.47 27.22
C SER A 423 -0.84 -22.18 26.19
N PRO A 424 0.33 -21.63 25.83
CA PRO A 424 0.90 -20.34 26.29
C PRO A 424 0.16 -19.10 25.73
N ARG A 425 0.36 -17.93 26.34
CA ARG A 425 -0.12 -16.65 25.80
C ARG A 425 0.61 -16.32 24.51
N LEU A 426 -0.10 -15.75 23.54
CA LEU A 426 0.41 -15.48 22.21
C LEU A 426 0.62 -13.99 21.98
N SER A 427 1.59 -13.68 21.13
CA SER A 427 1.83 -12.35 20.59
C SER A 427 2.00 -12.40 19.08
N TRP A 428 1.68 -11.30 18.43
CA TRP A 428 1.92 -11.00 17.02
C TRP A 428 3.01 -9.95 16.92
N VAL A 429 4.13 -10.28 16.27
CA VAL A 429 5.27 -9.36 16.17
C VAL A 429 5.22 -8.63 14.84
N ALA A 430 5.02 -7.31 14.90
CA ALA A 430 5.05 -6.43 13.75
C ALA A 430 6.46 -5.84 13.57
N ALA A 431 7.17 -6.28 12.53
CA ALA A 431 8.56 -5.89 12.22
C ALA A 431 8.68 -5.16 10.86
N ASP A 432 7.69 -4.33 10.54
CA ASP A 432 7.56 -3.62 9.26
C ASP A 432 7.56 -2.09 9.37
N PHE A 433 8.00 -1.53 10.51
CA PHE A 433 8.00 -0.07 10.75
C PHE A 433 8.66 0.71 9.60
N ALA A 434 9.86 0.32 9.20
CA ALA A 434 10.64 1.03 8.18
C ALA A 434 9.96 1.08 6.79
N PRO A 435 9.58 -0.05 6.17
CA PRO A 435 8.91 -0.03 4.88
C PRO A 435 7.50 0.56 4.99
N LEU A 436 6.82 0.42 6.13
CA LEU A 436 5.53 1.05 6.35
C LEU A 436 5.65 2.58 6.37
N LEU A 437 6.67 3.13 7.05
CA LEU A 437 6.92 4.57 7.06
C LEU A 437 7.20 5.11 5.66
N LEU A 438 8.03 4.42 4.88
CA LEU A 438 8.27 4.73 3.47
C LEU A 438 6.95 4.74 2.66
N LYS A 439 6.13 3.68 2.80
CA LYS A 439 4.82 3.58 2.13
C LYS A 439 3.94 4.80 2.43
N ARG A 440 3.93 5.26 3.69
CA ARG A 440 3.10 6.42 4.10
C ARG A 440 3.68 7.75 3.59
N ALA A 441 5.00 7.93 3.58
CA ALA A 441 5.64 9.11 3.01
C ALA A 441 5.34 9.27 1.50
N VAL A 442 5.49 8.18 0.73
CA VAL A 442 5.15 8.15 -0.70
C VAL A 442 3.66 8.44 -0.93
N MET A 443 2.78 7.87 -0.11
CA MET A 443 1.35 8.14 -0.19
C MET A 443 1.02 9.61 0.06
N VAL A 444 1.58 10.24 1.10
CA VAL A 444 1.39 11.68 1.37
C VAL A 444 1.92 12.52 0.21
N ALA A 445 3.09 12.20 -0.34
CA ALA A 445 3.64 12.89 -1.51
C ALA A 445 2.72 12.83 -2.73
N GLY A 446 1.93 11.76 -2.89
CA GLY A 446 0.92 11.63 -3.95
C GLY A 446 -0.38 12.39 -3.72
N LEU A 447 -0.65 12.83 -2.49
CA LEU A 447 -1.85 13.60 -2.15
C LEU A 447 -1.62 15.11 -2.15
N VAL A 448 -0.37 15.56 -2.11
CA VAL A 448 0.00 16.97 -2.01
C VAL A 448 0.02 17.63 -3.39
N ASP A 449 -0.81 18.65 -3.57
CA ASP A 449 -0.89 19.44 -4.81
C ASP A 449 0.10 20.62 -4.83
N ARG A 450 0.58 21.05 -3.65
CA ARG A 450 1.57 22.11 -3.51
C ARG A 450 3.00 21.62 -3.80
N ILE A 451 3.68 22.32 -4.71
CA ILE A 451 5.00 21.92 -5.22
C ILE A 451 6.06 21.85 -4.11
N ASP A 452 6.07 22.82 -3.19
CA ASP A 452 6.99 22.89 -2.07
C ASP A 452 6.77 21.74 -1.08
N LEU A 453 5.52 21.57 -0.63
CA LEU A 453 5.15 20.50 0.30
C LEU A 453 5.34 19.10 -0.31
N ARG A 454 5.08 18.94 -1.61
CA ARG A 454 5.35 17.67 -2.31
C ARG A 454 6.84 17.41 -2.41
N GLY A 455 7.65 18.45 -2.65
CA GLY A 455 9.10 18.37 -2.64
C GLY A 455 9.64 17.85 -1.30
N ASP A 456 9.17 18.41 -0.19
CA ASP A 456 9.56 17.98 1.15
C ASP A 456 9.15 16.53 1.44
N ALA A 457 7.93 16.13 1.05
CA ALA A 457 7.45 14.76 1.21
C ALA A 457 8.23 13.74 0.36
N VAL A 458 8.60 14.11 -0.87
CA VAL A 458 9.45 13.29 -1.75
C VAL A 458 10.86 13.16 -1.19
N ASN A 459 11.47 14.25 -0.71
CA ASN A 459 12.79 14.20 -0.09
C ASN A 459 12.80 13.28 1.14
N LEU A 460 11.75 13.34 1.97
CA LEU A 460 11.59 12.41 3.10
C LEU A 460 11.48 10.96 2.59
N ALA A 461 10.70 10.71 1.54
CA ALA A 461 10.59 9.36 0.96
C ALA A 461 11.92 8.84 0.42
N ASP A 462 12.75 9.70 -0.19
CA ASP A 462 14.09 9.35 -0.68
C ASP A 462 15.04 9.00 0.48
N ASP A 463 15.08 9.83 1.54
CA ASP A 463 15.87 9.54 2.74
C ASP A 463 15.46 8.19 3.39
N LEU A 464 14.16 7.91 3.45
CA LEU A 464 13.62 6.65 3.96
C LEU A 464 13.94 5.48 3.05
N TRP A 465 13.91 5.68 1.72
CA TRP A 465 14.29 4.67 0.75
C TRP A 465 15.77 4.30 0.89
N ASP A 466 16.66 5.29 1.03
CA ASP A 466 18.09 5.05 1.24
C ASP A 466 18.33 4.21 2.50
N HIS A 467 17.61 4.50 3.58
CA HIS A 467 17.64 3.68 4.80
C HIS A 467 17.17 2.25 4.54
N VAL A 468 16.00 2.07 3.93
CA VAL A 468 15.42 0.75 3.64
C VAL A 468 16.31 -0.05 2.69
N ALA A 469 16.89 0.58 1.67
CA ALA A 469 17.76 -0.06 0.69
C ALA A 469 19.05 -0.61 1.33
N GLN A 470 19.62 0.08 2.31
CA GLN A 470 20.81 -0.37 3.04
C GLN A 470 20.59 -1.66 3.84
N ARG A 471 19.33 -1.95 4.21
CA ARG A 471 18.93 -3.15 4.96
C ARG A 471 18.76 -4.40 4.09
N ARG A 472 19.05 -4.34 2.78
CA ARG A 472 19.06 -5.55 1.95
C ARG A 472 20.13 -6.52 2.42
N SER A 473 19.76 -7.79 2.61
CA SER A 473 20.71 -8.89 2.80
C SER A 473 21.67 -9.01 1.61
N VAL A 474 22.72 -9.80 1.75
CA VAL A 474 23.62 -10.17 0.64
C VAL A 474 23.54 -11.67 0.45
N VAL A 475 23.33 -12.10 -0.81
CA VAL A 475 23.24 -13.50 -1.21
C VAL A 475 24.16 -13.70 -2.39
N ASP A 476 25.16 -14.57 -2.24
CA ASP A 476 26.19 -14.86 -3.27
C ASP A 476 26.89 -13.60 -3.81
N GLU A 477 27.31 -12.71 -2.92
CA GLU A 477 27.97 -11.42 -3.23
C GLU A 477 27.09 -10.39 -3.96
N GLU A 478 25.85 -10.74 -4.32
CA GLU A 478 24.86 -9.84 -4.91
C GLU A 478 23.86 -9.32 -3.85
N PRO A 479 23.23 -8.16 -4.09
CA PRO A 479 22.13 -7.70 -3.26
C PRO A 479 21.01 -8.74 -3.18
N GLY A 480 20.67 -9.14 -1.95
CA GLY A 480 19.56 -10.02 -1.63
C GLY A 480 18.26 -9.25 -1.44
N LEU A 481 17.35 -9.86 -0.69
CA LEU A 481 16.07 -9.29 -0.29
C LEU A 481 16.14 -8.75 1.15
N TRP A 482 15.01 -8.25 1.66
CA TRP A 482 14.91 -7.73 3.02
C TRP A 482 14.56 -8.84 4.01
N ASP A 483 14.83 -8.70 5.30
CA ASP A 483 15.32 -7.51 6.00
C ASP A 483 16.55 -7.81 6.84
N ASP A 484 17.59 -6.98 6.80
CA ASP A 484 18.77 -7.10 7.66
C ASP A 484 19.05 -5.75 8.39
N PRO A 485 18.44 -5.54 9.58
CA PRO A 485 18.65 -4.33 10.38
C PRO A 485 20.11 -4.12 10.82
N SER A 486 20.90 -5.19 10.91
CA SER A 486 22.30 -5.13 11.38
C SER A 486 23.23 -4.39 10.41
N ARG A 487 22.78 -4.16 9.18
CA ARG A 487 23.53 -3.39 8.17
C ARG A 487 23.52 -1.89 8.43
N VAL A 488 22.53 -1.40 9.16
CA VAL A 488 22.36 0.04 9.46
C VAL A 488 22.59 0.32 10.94
N TYR A 489 22.29 -0.65 11.80
CA TYR A 489 22.37 -0.50 13.25
C TYR A 489 23.42 -1.44 13.86
N PRO A 490 23.99 -1.10 15.03
CA PRO A 490 24.94 -1.95 15.75
C PRO A 490 24.24 -3.12 16.45
N LEU A 491 23.43 -3.88 15.70
CA LEU A 491 22.72 -5.07 16.14
C LEU A 491 23.49 -6.33 15.72
N GLN A 492 23.21 -7.44 16.39
CA GLN A 492 23.76 -8.72 15.95
C GLN A 492 23.15 -9.11 14.60
N PRO A 493 23.94 -9.62 13.64
CA PRO A 493 23.41 -10.16 12.40
C PRO A 493 22.39 -11.26 12.69
N GLY A 494 21.21 -11.12 12.09
CA GLY A 494 20.13 -12.12 12.20
C GLY A 494 20.30 -13.26 11.19
N ASP A 495 19.22 -14.03 11.02
CA ASP A 495 19.11 -15.01 9.94
C ASP A 495 19.26 -14.31 8.56
N PRO A 496 20.21 -14.74 7.71
CA PRO A 496 20.41 -14.17 6.37
C PRO A 496 19.25 -14.44 5.40
N SER A 497 18.31 -15.32 5.76
CA SER A 497 17.10 -15.59 4.97
C SER A 497 16.19 -14.36 4.92
N PRO A 498 15.44 -14.16 3.82
CA PRO A 498 14.58 -13.00 3.69
C PRO A 498 13.38 -13.06 4.62
N SER A 499 12.97 -11.90 5.13
CA SER A 499 11.62 -11.67 5.65
C SER A 499 10.71 -11.31 4.47
N TRP A 500 9.79 -12.22 4.13
CA TRP A 500 8.82 -11.96 3.06
C TRP A 500 7.83 -10.86 3.45
N HIS A 501 7.46 -10.77 4.73
CA HIS A 501 6.67 -9.67 5.27
C HIS A 501 7.29 -8.30 4.99
N HIS A 502 8.56 -8.13 5.36
CA HIS A 502 9.24 -6.86 5.11
C HIS A 502 9.45 -6.62 3.60
N THR A 503 9.83 -7.66 2.86
CA THR A 503 10.07 -7.57 1.42
C THR A 503 8.81 -7.15 0.65
N VAL A 504 7.65 -7.73 0.95
CA VAL A 504 6.40 -7.36 0.26
C VAL A 504 6.00 -5.92 0.58
N ARG A 505 6.21 -5.44 1.81
CA ARG A 505 5.95 -4.04 2.18
C ARG A 505 6.84 -3.06 1.42
N VAL A 506 8.08 -3.43 1.14
CA VAL A 506 8.95 -2.66 0.23
C VAL A 506 8.41 -2.67 -1.20
N VAL A 507 7.98 -3.83 -1.70
CA VAL A 507 7.37 -3.93 -3.04
C VAL A 507 6.12 -3.07 -3.16
N GLU A 508 5.22 -3.09 -2.18
CA GLU A 508 4.04 -2.22 -2.11
C GLU A 508 4.43 -0.73 -2.19
N SER A 509 5.46 -0.33 -1.45
CA SER A 509 5.98 1.05 -1.45
C SER A 509 6.50 1.46 -2.83
N LEU A 510 7.23 0.57 -3.50
CA LEU A 510 7.76 0.83 -4.84
C LEU A 510 6.69 0.84 -5.92
N VAL A 511 5.64 0.03 -5.79
CA VAL A 511 4.48 0.10 -6.69
C VAL A 511 3.78 1.45 -6.55
N LEU A 512 3.61 1.95 -5.32
CA LEU A 512 3.07 3.30 -5.10
C LEU A 512 3.99 4.39 -5.64
N ALA A 513 5.31 4.28 -5.43
CA ALA A 513 6.28 5.24 -5.94
C ALA A 513 6.34 5.25 -7.47
N ALA A 514 6.22 4.08 -8.11
CA ALA A 514 6.16 3.97 -9.57
C ALA A 514 4.91 4.69 -10.11
N ARG A 515 3.74 4.51 -9.50
CA ARG A 515 2.53 5.26 -9.88
C ARG A 515 2.74 6.77 -9.74
N LEU A 516 3.28 7.21 -8.61
CA LEU A 516 3.60 8.62 -8.35
C LEU A 516 4.56 9.21 -9.40
N ALA A 517 5.55 8.43 -9.85
CA ALA A 517 6.51 8.84 -10.86
C ALA A 517 5.92 8.89 -12.28
N TYR A 518 4.89 8.09 -12.56
CA TYR A 518 4.18 8.10 -13.84
C TYR A 518 3.03 9.12 -13.89
N ASP A 519 2.61 9.66 -12.75
CA ASP A 519 1.61 10.73 -12.70
C ASP A 519 2.12 12.00 -13.39
N GLN A 520 1.19 12.84 -13.86
CA GLN A 520 1.56 14.11 -14.49
C GLN A 520 2.28 15.01 -13.48
N PRO A 521 3.31 15.76 -13.91
CA PRO A 521 3.94 16.76 -13.06
C PRO A 521 2.91 17.73 -12.49
N LEU A 522 3.13 18.19 -11.24
CA LEU A 522 2.26 19.18 -10.63
C LEU A 522 2.17 20.44 -11.50
N ARG A 523 0.97 21.00 -11.56
CA ARG A 523 0.71 22.24 -12.27
C ARG A 523 1.23 23.40 -11.43
N SER A 524 2.08 24.21 -12.04
CA SER A 524 2.48 25.51 -11.49
C SER A 524 1.69 26.59 -12.24
N GLU A 525 0.78 27.28 -11.55
CA GLU A 525 0.02 28.39 -12.13
C GLU A 525 0.97 29.48 -12.64
N SER A 526 2.01 29.82 -11.89
CA SER A 526 3.01 30.80 -12.31
C SER A 526 3.74 30.40 -13.60
N LEU A 527 4.10 29.11 -13.76
CA LEU A 527 4.71 28.64 -15.00
C LEU A 527 3.72 28.57 -16.15
N LEU A 528 2.45 28.25 -15.87
CA LEU A 528 1.39 28.30 -16.88
C LEU A 528 1.18 29.73 -17.37
N ASP A 529 1.04 30.71 -16.47
CA ASP A 529 0.87 32.12 -16.83
C ASP A 529 2.06 32.65 -17.64
N HIS A 530 3.28 32.28 -17.22
CA HIS A 530 4.50 32.61 -17.94
C HIS A 530 4.53 31.96 -19.33
N ALA A 531 4.18 30.67 -19.45
CA ALA A 531 4.09 29.97 -20.73
C ALA A 531 3.05 30.60 -21.67
N HIS A 532 1.89 31.03 -21.14
CA HIS A 532 0.86 31.72 -21.94
C HIS A 532 1.37 33.06 -22.48
N SER A 533 2.09 33.83 -21.65
CA SER A 533 2.68 35.11 -22.04
C SER A 533 3.73 34.92 -23.15
N LEU A 534 4.65 33.97 -22.98
CA LEU A 534 5.66 33.65 -24.00
C LEU A 534 5.05 33.08 -25.28
N LEU A 535 3.97 32.29 -25.19
CA LEU A 535 3.28 31.76 -26.36
C LEU A 535 2.62 32.88 -27.17
N ALA A 536 1.95 33.82 -26.51
CA ALA A 536 1.31 34.95 -27.18
C ALA A 536 2.34 35.82 -27.93
N GLU A 537 3.49 36.06 -27.31
CA GLU A 537 4.61 36.78 -27.93
C GLU A 537 5.19 36.00 -29.13
N ALA A 538 5.49 34.71 -28.95
CA ALA A 538 6.05 33.87 -30.00
C ALA A 538 5.10 33.71 -31.20
N ASP A 539 3.78 33.55 -30.98
CA ASP A 539 2.78 33.52 -32.04
C ASP A 539 2.73 34.86 -32.79
N HIS A 540 2.83 35.98 -32.07
CA HIS A 540 2.83 37.31 -32.68
C HIS A 540 4.06 37.53 -33.56
N LEU A 541 5.26 37.28 -33.03
CA LEU A 541 6.53 37.42 -33.76
C LEU A 541 6.63 36.44 -34.94
N TYR A 542 6.21 35.19 -34.78
CA TYR A 542 6.14 34.23 -35.88
C TYR A 542 5.20 34.71 -36.99
N SER A 543 4.05 35.29 -36.64
CA SER A 543 3.13 35.85 -37.63
C SER A 543 3.72 37.06 -38.34
N GLN A 544 4.45 37.93 -37.63
CA GLN A 544 5.19 39.04 -38.24
C GLN A 544 6.24 38.52 -39.24
N GLU A 545 7.02 37.51 -38.87
CA GLU A 545 8.05 36.94 -39.76
C GLU A 545 7.45 36.26 -41.00
N LEU A 546 6.28 35.62 -40.89
CA LEU A 546 5.56 35.10 -42.07
C LEU A 546 5.08 36.24 -43.00
N LEU A 547 4.67 37.38 -42.43
CA LEU A 547 4.19 38.55 -43.19
C LEU A 547 5.33 39.36 -43.82
N ALA A 548 6.47 39.47 -43.15
CA ALA A 548 7.67 40.14 -43.64
C ALA A 548 8.27 39.47 -44.90
N GLY A 549 7.82 38.25 -45.19
CA GLY A 549 7.94 37.62 -46.49
C GLY A 549 9.22 36.82 -46.67
N THR A 550 9.08 35.50 -46.78
CA THR A 550 10.12 34.54 -47.19
C THR A 550 10.42 34.57 -48.70
N SER A 551 10.14 35.68 -49.37
CA SER A 551 10.16 35.80 -50.84
C SER A 551 11.59 35.77 -51.40
N GLU A 552 12.58 36.19 -50.61
CA GLU A 552 14.01 36.13 -50.94
C GLU A 552 14.81 35.14 -50.05
N SER A 553 14.16 34.56 -49.04
CA SER A 553 14.78 33.66 -48.05
C SER A 553 15.22 32.32 -48.63
N GLY A 554 16.50 31.98 -48.45
CA GLY A 554 17.07 30.70 -48.85
C GLY A 554 16.48 29.48 -48.12
N ALA A 555 16.74 28.27 -48.63
CA ALA A 555 16.37 27.00 -48.01
C ALA A 555 16.67 26.87 -46.48
N PRO A 556 17.79 27.38 -45.93
CA PRO A 556 18.07 27.28 -44.50
C PRO A 556 17.11 28.12 -43.61
N GLU A 557 16.66 29.29 -44.06
CA GLU A 557 15.74 30.15 -43.30
C GLU A 557 14.34 29.55 -43.20
N ARG A 558 13.85 28.96 -44.30
CA ARG A 558 12.58 28.22 -44.30
C ARG A 558 12.59 27.05 -43.32
N LYS A 559 13.70 26.30 -43.28
CA LYS A 559 13.88 25.18 -42.35
C LYS A 559 13.87 25.64 -40.89
N ARG A 560 14.45 26.81 -40.58
CA ARG A 560 14.41 27.40 -39.24
C ARG A 560 12.99 27.83 -38.85
N LEU A 561 12.27 28.53 -39.73
CA LEU A 561 10.88 28.92 -39.47
C LEU A 561 9.96 27.71 -39.25
N GLU A 562 10.20 26.61 -39.97
CA GLU A 562 9.45 25.36 -39.76
C GLU A 562 9.77 24.72 -38.40
N ALA A 563 11.04 24.73 -37.98
CA ALA A 563 11.44 24.28 -36.65
C ALA A 563 10.82 25.14 -35.53
N VAL A 564 10.80 26.47 -35.68
CA VAL A 564 10.10 27.39 -34.77
C VAL A 564 8.61 27.04 -34.67
N ARG A 565 7.93 26.85 -35.81
CA ARG A 565 6.52 26.46 -35.85
C ARG A 565 6.25 25.14 -35.11
N GLN A 566 7.12 24.14 -35.29
CA GLN A 566 7.01 22.87 -34.60
C GLN A 566 7.18 23.02 -33.08
N ARG A 567 8.12 23.86 -32.63
CA ARG A 567 8.32 24.16 -31.20
C ARG A 567 7.11 24.88 -30.60
N ILE A 568 6.58 25.90 -31.25
CA ILE A 568 5.38 26.63 -30.80
C ILE A 568 4.18 25.68 -30.70
N ARG A 569 3.94 24.85 -31.73
CA ARG A 569 2.85 23.86 -31.71
C ARG A 569 3.03 22.86 -30.58
N ARG A 570 4.24 22.32 -30.42
CA ARG A 570 4.54 21.36 -29.35
C ARG A 570 4.38 21.99 -27.97
N ALA A 571 4.84 23.22 -27.79
CA ALA A 571 4.67 23.97 -26.54
C ALA A 571 3.18 24.11 -26.21
N ARG A 572 2.34 24.50 -27.17
CA ARG A 572 0.87 24.60 -26.99
C ARG A 572 0.24 23.26 -26.58
N GLU A 573 0.65 22.16 -27.21
CA GLU A 573 0.15 20.81 -26.90
C GLU A 573 0.52 20.36 -25.47
N ILE A 574 1.77 20.60 -25.04
CA ILE A 574 2.25 20.09 -23.76
C ILE A 574 2.01 21.03 -22.59
N MET A 575 1.76 22.32 -22.85
CA MET A 575 1.62 23.36 -21.81
C MET A 575 0.70 22.95 -20.64
N PRO A 576 -0.50 22.34 -20.86
CA PRO A 576 -1.38 21.98 -19.75
C PRO A 576 -0.82 20.91 -18.79
N SER A 577 0.19 20.16 -19.25
CA SER A 577 0.78 19.02 -18.51
C SER A 577 2.26 19.19 -18.16
N ARG A 578 2.99 20.04 -18.91
CA ARG A 578 4.44 20.26 -18.78
C ARG A 578 4.78 21.74 -19.03
N PRO A 579 4.30 22.66 -18.18
CA PRO A 579 4.46 24.10 -18.41
C PRO A 579 5.93 24.54 -18.46
N GLY A 580 6.82 23.97 -17.62
CA GLY A 580 8.25 24.28 -17.67
C GLY A 580 8.92 23.88 -18.99
N THR A 581 8.57 22.72 -19.55
CA THR A 581 9.06 22.32 -20.90
C THR A 581 8.49 23.22 -21.99
N ALA A 582 7.22 23.63 -21.87
CA ALA A 582 6.62 24.59 -22.79
C ALA A 582 7.35 25.93 -22.76
N VAL A 583 7.66 26.48 -21.57
CA VAL A 583 8.48 27.70 -21.40
C VAL A 583 9.83 27.54 -22.11
N SER A 584 10.54 26.42 -21.89
CA SER A 584 11.84 26.19 -22.53
C SER A 584 11.74 26.14 -24.07
N LEU A 585 10.72 25.47 -24.62
CA LEU A 585 10.49 25.44 -26.07
C LEU A 585 10.15 26.83 -26.64
N LEU A 586 9.40 27.64 -25.89
CA LEU A 586 9.02 28.99 -26.28
C LEU A 586 10.21 29.95 -26.23
N LEU A 587 11.06 29.87 -25.21
CA LEU A 587 12.30 30.65 -25.15
C LEU A 587 13.24 30.33 -26.32
N LEU A 588 13.37 29.04 -26.68
CA LEU A 588 14.12 28.63 -27.86
C LEU A 588 13.49 29.15 -29.16
N ALA A 589 12.16 29.16 -29.26
CA ALA A 589 11.46 29.70 -30.42
C ALA A 589 11.66 31.23 -30.55
N LEU A 590 11.58 31.97 -29.45
CA LEU A 590 11.82 33.41 -29.41
C LEU A 590 13.27 33.75 -29.77
N ALA A 591 14.25 33.01 -29.25
CA ALA A 591 15.66 33.19 -29.60
C ALA A 591 15.93 32.95 -31.09
N ASP A 592 15.29 31.93 -31.69
CA ASP A 592 15.39 31.66 -33.13
C ASP A 592 14.72 32.77 -33.96
N LEU A 593 13.59 33.32 -33.52
CA LEU A 593 12.90 34.43 -34.18
C LEU A 593 13.73 35.72 -34.13
N ASP A 594 14.29 36.07 -32.97
CA ASP A 594 15.18 37.23 -32.80
C ASP A 594 16.41 37.12 -33.72
N SER A 595 17.01 35.93 -33.81
CA SER A 595 18.13 35.70 -34.73
C SER A 595 17.76 35.87 -36.21
N LEU A 596 16.52 35.58 -36.62
CA LEU A 596 16.05 35.79 -37.99
C LEU A 596 15.90 37.28 -38.30
N VAL A 597 15.32 38.05 -37.36
CA VAL A 597 15.21 39.51 -37.47
C VAL A 597 16.60 40.14 -37.59
N ALA A 598 17.52 39.79 -36.69
CA ALA A 598 18.89 40.33 -36.71
C ALA A 598 19.63 39.99 -38.03
N SER A 599 19.42 38.80 -38.59
CA SER A 599 20.04 38.40 -39.86
C SER A 599 19.54 39.25 -41.04
N ARG A 600 18.25 39.63 -41.04
CA ARG A 600 17.67 40.51 -42.05
C ARG A 600 18.23 41.92 -41.96
N ASP A 601 18.28 42.49 -40.76
CA ASP A 601 18.82 43.83 -40.53
C ASP A 601 20.29 43.95 -40.92
N THR A 602 21.06 42.85 -40.80
CA THR A 602 22.46 42.82 -41.25
C THR A 602 22.58 42.74 -42.78
N THR A 603 21.56 42.20 -43.46
CA THR A 603 21.55 42.01 -44.93
C THR A 603 21.06 43.27 -45.66
N GLU A 604 20.22 44.10 -45.03
CA GLU A 604 19.77 45.40 -45.59
C GLU A 604 20.82 46.54 -45.46
N VAL A 605 21.92 46.33 -44.73
CA VAL A 605 22.98 47.33 -44.50
C VAL A 605 24.17 47.21 -45.47
N PHE A 606 24.13 46.24 -46.40
CA PHE A 606 25.07 46.11 -47.52
C PHE A 606 24.36 46.36 -48.85
#